data_AF-A0A2T0VCM1-F1
#
_entry.id   AF-A0A2T0VCM1-F1
#
_cell.length_a   1.000
_cell.length_b   1.000
_cell.length_c   1.000
_cell.angle_alpha   90.00
_cell.angle_beta   90.00
_cell.angle_gamma   90.00
#
_symmetry.space_group_name_H-M   'P 1'
#
loop_
_entity.id
_entity.type
_entity.pdbx_description
1 polymer ?
#
loop_
_entity_poly.entity_id
_entity_poly.type
_entity_poly.pdbx_seq_one_letter_code
_entity_poly.pdbx_strand_id
1 'polypeptide(L)'
;MPHGFPLHVDVMAQCFCCRSLQPFRFASSSDQVVCPFCQKHLGSDKAERRDLEHIKMWSELVDDEQETHREYVAGAEATADADSAAIARLTAQVEQLSSVVAGEFDRTETGGVRELIETTVVRRAERNTELAHRQIDRLMAVLWRLDRLHHEDPERALHCVCGKSAAVCPENAALEPERTRLREWEQRNLALRDAGKRHALPLRAIAEP
;
A
#
# COMPACT_ATOMS: atom_id res chain seq x y z
N MET A 1 53.58 -15.58 31.72
CA MET A 1 53.08 -16.43 30.62
C MET A 1 53.71 -15.92 29.33
N PRO A 2 54.23 -16.81 28.46
CA PRO A 2 54.75 -16.38 27.17
C PRO A 2 53.61 -15.92 26.24
N HIS A 3 53.84 -14.87 25.45
CA HIS A 3 52.85 -14.38 24.50
C HIS A 3 52.98 -15.07 23.13
N GLY A 4 51.91 -15.07 22.34
CA GLY A 4 51.88 -15.65 21.00
C GLY A 4 52.32 -14.70 19.87
N PHE A 5 52.78 -13.49 20.17
CA PHE A 5 53.16 -12.51 19.14
C PHE A 5 54.48 -12.86 18.43
N PRO A 6 54.60 -12.57 17.12
CA PRO A 6 55.83 -12.79 16.36
C PRO A 6 56.97 -11.92 16.89
N LEU A 7 58.20 -12.46 16.82
CA LEU A 7 59.42 -11.80 17.32
C LEU A 7 60.06 -10.92 16.24
N HIS A 8 60.72 -9.85 16.67
CA HIS A 8 61.47 -8.89 15.87
C HIS A 8 60.69 -8.14 14.79
N VAL A 9 59.36 -8.22 14.80
CA VAL A 9 58.42 -7.51 13.92
C VAL A 9 57.55 -6.56 14.74
N ASP A 10 57.20 -5.41 14.17
CA ASP A 10 56.27 -4.48 14.79
C ASP A 10 54.84 -5.02 14.68
N VAL A 11 54.14 -5.12 15.81
CA VAL A 11 52.76 -5.61 15.89
C VAL A 11 51.88 -4.67 16.70
N MET A 12 50.62 -4.55 16.32
CA MET A 12 49.61 -3.90 17.17
C MET A 12 49.02 -4.94 18.13
N ALA A 13 49.19 -4.72 19.43
CA ALA A 13 48.67 -5.61 20.47
C ALA A 13 47.98 -4.80 21.57
N GLN A 14 46.99 -5.40 22.22
CA GLN A 14 46.37 -4.79 23.40
C GLN A 14 47.28 -4.98 24.60
N CYS A 15 47.61 -3.88 25.28
CA CYS A 15 48.30 -3.92 26.56
C CYS A 15 47.48 -4.75 27.57
N PHE A 16 48.08 -5.72 28.23
CA PHE A 16 47.36 -6.58 29.17
C PHE A 16 46.90 -5.86 30.44
N CYS A 17 47.48 -4.70 30.74
CA CYS A 17 47.06 -3.88 31.88
C CYS A 17 45.84 -2.99 31.53
N CYS A 18 46.00 -2.02 30.64
CA CYS A 18 44.94 -1.05 30.32
C CYS A 18 44.09 -1.38 29.08
N ARG A 19 44.35 -2.51 28.40
CA ARG A 19 43.70 -2.94 27.14
C ARG A 19 43.85 -1.99 25.94
N SER A 20 44.56 -0.88 26.09
CA SER A 20 44.88 0.03 24.99
C SER A 20 45.67 -0.68 23.88
N LEU A 21 45.26 -0.49 22.63
CA LEU A 21 45.91 -1.03 21.44
C LEU A 21 47.14 -0.17 21.11
N GLN A 22 48.33 -0.77 21.14
CA GLN A 22 49.61 -0.06 20.99
C GLN A 22 50.57 -0.86 20.10
N PRO A 23 51.54 -0.19 19.46
CA PRO A 23 52.62 -0.87 18.75
C PRO A 23 53.62 -1.50 19.72
N PHE A 24 54.04 -2.74 19.45
CA PHE A 24 55.05 -3.48 20.19
C PHE A 24 56.05 -4.14 19.24
N ARG A 25 57.28 -4.31 19.72
CA ARG A 25 58.30 -5.14 19.06
C ARG A 25 58.95 -6.05 20.10
N PHE A 26 58.65 -7.34 20.01
CA PHE A 26 59.12 -8.33 20.99
C PHE A 26 60.44 -8.95 20.54
N ALA A 27 61.42 -9.02 21.43
CA ALA A 27 62.69 -9.72 21.22
C ALA A 27 62.65 -11.16 21.76
N SER A 28 61.74 -11.45 22.69
CA SER A 28 61.55 -12.77 23.29
C SER A 28 60.07 -13.07 23.50
N SER A 29 59.69 -14.35 23.48
CA SER A 29 58.33 -14.79 23.84
C SER A 29 58.00 -14.55 25.32
N SER A 30 59.00 -14.27 26.15
CA SER A 30 58.86 -13.91 27.55
C SER A 30 58.67 -12.41 27.80
N ASP A 31 58.73 -11.58 26.76
CA ASP A 31 58.58 -10.13 26.91
C ASP A 31 57.19 -9.78 27.47
N GLN A 32 57.09 -8.69 28.23
CA GLN A 32 55.83 -8.28 28.80
C GLN A 32 54.99 -7.51 27.78
N VAL A 33 53.74 -7.93 27.59
CA VAL A 33 52.76 -7.22 26.73
C VAL A 33 52.12 -6.07 27.51
N VAL A 34 52.94 -5.12 27.95
CA VAL A 34 52.54 -3.98 28.76
C VAL A 34 53.10 -2.70 28.13
N CYS A 35 52.24 -1.72 27.87
CA CYS A 35 52.64 -0.48 27.20
C CYS A 35 53.62 0.34 28.07
N PRO A 36 54.42 1.25 27.48
CA PRO A 36 55.40 2.05 28.21
C PRO A 36 54.82 2.86 29.38
N PHE A 37 53.53 3.23 29.31
CA PHE A 37 52.83 3.91 30.39
C PHE A 37 52.62 2.97 31.59
N CYS A 38 52.04 1.80 31.35
CA CYS A 38 51.75 0.80 32.38
C CYS A 38 53.01 0.12 32.94
N GLN A 39 54.12 0.08 32.18
CA GLN A 39 55.40 -0.44 32.69
C GLN A 39 55.88 0.32 33.93
N LYS A 40 55.57 1.62 34.05
CA LYS A 40 55.92 2.45 35.23
C LYS A 40 55.25 1.98 36.52
N HIS A 41 54.20 1.17 36.40
CA HIS A 41 53.38 0.66 37.50
C HIS A 41 53.75 -0.77 37.92
N LEU A 42 54.68 -1.43 37.21
CA LEU A 42 55.11 -2.77 37.55
C LEU A 42 56.17 -2.75 38.67
N GLY A 43 56.03 -3.67 39.64
CA GLY A 43 56.86 -3.80 40.84
C GLY A 43 56.04 -4.16 42.08
N SER A 44 56.67 -4.75 43.11
CA SER A 44 55.99 -5.29 44.29
C SER A 44 55.22 -4.25 45.13
N ASP A 45 55.62 -2.98 45.05
CA ASP A 45 55.16 -1.94 45.99
C ASP A 45 54.32 -0.83 45.31
N LYS A 46 53.79 -1.05 44.11
CA LYS A 46 53.22 0.01 43.26
C LYS A 46 51.73 -0.13 42.90
N ALA A 47 51.01 -1.04 43.56
CA ALA A 47 49.59 -1.29 43.28
C ALA A 47 48.69 -0.09 43.59
N GLU A 48 48.84 0.53 44.77
CA GLU A 48 47.99 1.66 45.19
C GLU A 48 48.14 2.87 44.26
N ARG A 49 49.37 3.19 43.86
CA ARG A 49 49.65 4.30 42.94
C ARG A 49 49.02 4.06 41.56
N ARG A 50 49.12 2.85 41.03
CA ARG A 50 48.47 2.46 39.76
C ARG A 50 46.96 2.66 39.85
N ASP A 51 46.35 2.19 40.93
CA ASP A 51 44.91 2.23 41.09
C ASP A 51 44.42 3.68 41.22
N LEU A 52 45.15 4.56 41.92
CA LEU A 52 44.88 6.00 41.97
C LEU A 52 45.00 6.67 40.59
N GLU A 53 46.03 6.34 39.82
CA GLU A 53 46.22 6.89 38.46
C GLU A 53 45.11 6.40 37.51
N HIS A 54 44.66 5.15 37.63
CA HIS A 54 43.52 4.65 36.88
C HIS A 54 42.21 5.33 37.28
N ILE A 55 41.94 5.49 38.58
CA ILE A 55 40.74 6.18 39.05
C ILE A 55 40.70 7.59 38.46
N LYS A 56 41.83 8.32 38.51
CA LYS A 56 41.93 9.65 37.94
C LYS A 56 41.66 9.66 36.42
N MET A 57 42.30 8.76 35.68
CA MET A 57 42.08 8.67 34.23
C MET A 57 40.63 8.34 33.89
N TRP A 58 40.01 7.40 34.60
CA TRP A 58 38.62 7.03 34.37
C TRP A 58 37.65 8.13 34.78
N SER A 59 37.92 8.89 35.86
CA SER A 59 37.08 10.03 36.22
C SER A 59 37.14 11.11 35.15
N GLU A 60 38.33 11.44 34.64
CA GLU A 60 38.49 12.43 33.57
C GLU A 60 37.73 12.00 32.29
N LEU A 61 37.87 10.73 31.88
CA LEU A 61 37.14 10.20 30.73
C LEU A 61 35.61 10.24 30.90
N VAL A 62 35.12 9.93 32.11
CA VAL A 62 33.69 9.95 32.41
C VAL A 62 33.17 11.39 32.44
N ASP A 63 33.95 12.33 32.98
CA ASP A 63 33.59 13.75 33.02
C ASP A 63 33.50 14.33 31.60
N ASP A 64 34.50 14.05 30.75
CA ASP A 64 34.51 14.46 29.33
C ASP A 64 33.31 13.88 28.55
N GLU A 65 32.98 12.59 28.78
CA GLU A 65 31.84 11.95 28.14
C GLU A 65 30.51 12.55 28.63
N GLN A 66 30.41 12.88 29.93
CA GLN A 66 29.22 13.53 30.48
C GLN A 66 29.04 14.94 29.92
N GLU A 67 30.13 15.71 29.76
CA GLU A 67 30.09 17.03 29.14
C GLU A 67 29.62 16.95 27.68
N THR A 68 30.25 16.07 26.90
CA THR A 68 29.87 15.80 25.51
C THR A 68 28.41 15.38 25.39
N HIS A 69 27.94 14.49 26.27
CA HIS A 69 26.54 14.06 26.29
C HIS A 69 25.59 15.21 26.65
N ARG A 70 25.95 16.08 27.60
CA ARG A 70 25.12 17.25 27.95
C ARG A 70 25.01 18.22 26.77
N GLU A 71 26.10 18.49 26.06
CA GLU A 71 26.10 19.32 24.85
C GLU A 71 25.22 18.71 23.75
N TYR A 72 25.33 17.40 23.54
CA TYR A 72 24.52 16.67 22.57
C TYR A 72 23.02 16.77 22.90
N VAL A 73 22.64 16.53 24.16
CA VAL A 73 21.24 16.65 24.61
C VAL A 73 20.73 18.06 24.41
N ALA A 74 21.49 19.08 24.82
CA ALA A 74 21.09 20.47 24.64
C ALA A 74 20.91 20.85 23.16
N GLY A 75 21.80 20.37 22.28
CA GLY A 75 21.66 20.58 20.84
C GLY A 75 20.44 19.86 20.24
N ALA A 76 20.16 18.64 20.70
CA ALA A 76 18.99 17.89 20.26
C ALA A 76 17.67 18.54 20.71
N GLU A 77 17.60 19.02 21.95
CA GLU A 77 16.45 19.76 22.48
C GLU A 77 16.20 21.05 21.70
N ALA A 78 17.25 21.84 21.44
CA ALA A 78 17.14 23.07 20.65
C ALA A 78 16.64 22.79 19.21
N THR A 79 17.06 21.68 18.61
CA THR A 79 16.60 21.27 17.28
C THR A 79 15.13 20.85 17.31
N ALA A 80 14.73 20.07 18.32
CA ALA A 80 13.35 19.63 18.49
C ALA A 80 12.39 20.81 18.71
N ASP A 81 12.81 21.83 19.46
CA ASP A 81 12.05 23.06 19.66
C ASP A 81 11.91 23.86 18.36
N ALA A 82 12.99 23.98 17.58
CA ALA A 82 12.99 24.66 16.29
C ALA A 82 12.06 23.96 15.28
N ASP A 83 12.12 22.64 15.21
CA ASP A 83 11.25 21.83 14.36
C ASP A 83 9.78 21.93 14.79
N SER A 84 9.51 21.88 16.10
CA SER A 84 8.16 22.04 16.65
C SER A 84 7.57 23.41 16.29
N ALA A 85 8.36 24.47 16.39
CA ALA A 85 7.95 25.81 15.98
C ALA A 85 7.71 25.92 14.46
N ALA A 86 8.53 25.26 13.65
CA ALA A 86 8.36 25.20 12.20
C ALA A 86 7.07 24.46 11.81
N ILE A 87 6.79 23.32 12.46
CA ILE A 87 5.55 22.55 12.27
C ILE A 87 4.35 23.42 12.62
N ALA A 88 4.34 24.05 13.81
CA ALA A 88 3.23 24.91 14.22
C ALA A 88 2.97 26.05 13.21
N ARG A 89 4.02 26.69 12.70
CA ARG A 89 3.90 27.74 11.67
C ARG A 89 3.34 27.20 10.36
N LEU A 90 3.84 26.06 9.88
CA LEU A 90 3.38 25.45 8.63
C LEU A 90 1.93 24.97 8.74
N THR A 91 1.54 24.38 9.86
CA THR A 91 0.16 23.99 10.15
C THR A 91 -0.76 25.20 10.13
N ALA A 92 -0.38 26.30 10.79
CA ALA A 92 -1.15 27.54 10.74
C ALA A 92 -1.28 28.12 9.33
N GLN A 93 -0.24 28.04 8.50
CA GLN A 93 -0.29 28.45 7.10
C GLN A 93 -1.23 27.57 6.27
N VAL A 94 -1.20 26.25 6.47
CA VAL A 94 -2.12 25.32 5.80
C VAL A 94 -3.57 25.62 6.20
N GLU A 95 -3.84 25.87 7.48
CA GLU A 95 -5.17 26.24 7.96
C GLU A 95 -5.63 27.56 7.35
N GLN A 96 -4.76 28.58 7.34
CA GLN A 96 -5.05 29.87 6.71
C GLN A 96 -5.36 29.72 5.22
N LEU A 97 -4.52 29.01 4.46
CA LEU A 97 -4.75 28.78 3.03
C LEU A 97 -6.03 27.99 2.79
N SER A 98 -6.30 26.97 3.61
CA SER A 98 -7.53 26.18 3.52
C SER A 98 -8.76 27.04 3.80
N SER A 99 -8.69 27.96 4.76
CA SER A 99 -9.77 28.90 5.07
C SER A 99 -10.01 29.92 3.94
N VAL A 100 -8.94 30.39 3.28
CA VAL A 100 -9.05 31.30 2.12
C VAL A 100 -9.68 30.56 0.96
N VAL A 101 -9.21 29.33 0.67
CA VAL A 101 -9.75 28.47 -0.37
C VAL A 101 -11.24 28.20 -0.12
N ALA A 102 -11.60 27.70 1.07
CA ALA A 102 -13.00 27.45 1.43
C ALA A 102 -13.83 28.74 1.37
N GLY A 103 -13.33 29.86 1.89
CA GLY A 103 -14.01 31.15 1.89
C GLY A 103 -14.16 31.77 0.50
N GLU A 104 -13.21 31.59 -0.42
CA GLU A 104 -13.32 32.03 -1.81
C GLU A 104 -14.28 31.14 -2.60
N PHE A 105 -14.29 29.83 -2.34
CA PHE A 105 -15.24 28.90 -2.97
C PHE A 105 -16.68 29.06 -2.45
N ASP A 106 -16.87 29.39 -1.18
CA ASP A 106 -18.20 29.69 -0.60
C ASP A 106 -18.74 31.06 -1.03
N ARG A 107 -17.85 32.03 -1.29
CA ARG A 107 -18.23 33.38 -1.75
C ARG A 107 -18.42 33.48 -3.26
N THR A 108 -18.00 32.48 -4.02
CA THR A 108 -18.22 32.43 -5.47
C THR A 108 -19.46 31.56 -5.76
N GLU A 109 -20.35 32.05 -6.62
CA GLU A 109 -21.55 31.31 -7.10
C GLU A 109 -21.22 29.93 -7.70
N THR A 110 -19.94 29.62 -7.88
CA THR A 110 -19.41 28.37 -8.43
C THR A 110 -19.57 27.15 -7.52
N GLY A 111 -19.71 27.30 -6.20
CA GLY A 111 -19.98 26.16 -5.30
C GLY A 111 -21.27 25.41 -5.70
N GLY A 112 -22.35 26.16 -5.93
CA GLY A 112 -23.61 25.61 -6.43
C GLY A 112 -23.54 25.13 -7.88
N VAL A 113 -22.72 25.77 -8.73
CA VAL A 113 -22.54 25.36 -10.13
C VAL A 113 -21.83 24.02 -10.24
N ARG A 114 -20.84 23.73 -9.39
CA ARG A 114 -20.14 22.44 -9.40
C ARG A 114 -21.06 21.30 -8.99
N GLU A 115 -21.80 21.46 -7.90
CA GLU A 115 -22.78 20.46 -7.45
C GLU A 115 -23.88 20.23 -8.50
N LEU A 116 -24.34 21.31 -9.15
CA LEU A 116 -25.30 21.22 -10.26
C LEU A 116 -24.73 20.49 -11.48
N ILE A 117 -23.46 20.74 -11.83
CA ILE A 117 -22.78 20.06 -12.96
C ILE A 117 -22.58 18.58 -12.62
N GLU A 118 -22.11 18.24 -11.43
CA GLU A 118 -21.92 16.85 -11.01
C GLU A 118 -23.26 16.11 -11.02
N THR A 119 -24.31 16.72 -10.49
CA THR A 119 -25.67 16.14 -10.48
C THR A 119 -26.24 15.97 -11.89
N THR A 120 -26.03 16.95 -12.79
CA THR A 120 -26.55 16.88 -14.16
C THR A 120 -25.79 15.89 -15.04
N VAL A 121 -24.47 15.76 -14.87
CA VAL A 121 -23.64 14.76 -15.55
C VAL A 121 -24.06 13.35 -15.11
N VAL A 122 -24.22 13.12 -13.80
CA VAL A 122 -24.69 11.83 -13.28
C VAL A 122 -26.08 11.48 -13.82
N ARG A 123 -27.06 12.40 -13.71
CA ARG A 123 -28.41 12.18 -14.24
C ARG A 123 -28.43 11.90 -15.74
N ARG A 124 -27.56 12.57 -16.52
CA ARG A 124 -27.46 12.34 -17.96
C ARG A 124 -26.87 10.95 -18.26
N ALA A 125 -25.85 10.53 -17.52
CA ALA A 125 -25.27 9.20 -17.64
C ALA A 125 -26.27 8.11 -17.29
N GLU A 126 -26.99 8.25 -16.17
CA GLU A 126 -28.06 7.33 -15.75
C GLU A 126 -29.16 7.22 -16.81
N ARG A 127 -29.60 8.35 -17.36
CA ARG A 127 -30.61 8.38 -18.42
C ARG A 127 -30.14 7.68 -19.70
N ASN A 128 -28.88 7.89 -20.09
CA ASN A 128 -28.32 7.22 -21.27
C ASN A 128 -28.24 5.71 -21.07
N THR A 129 -27.80 5.25 -19.90
CA THR A 129 -27.79 3.82 -19.54
C THR A 129 -29.20 3.24 -19.54
N GLU A 130 -30.17 3.95 -18.99
CA GLU A 130 -31.57 3.50 -19.00
C GLU A 130 -32.13 3.38 -20.43
N LEU A 131 -31.83 4.35 -21.31
CA LEU A 131 -32.23 4.30 -22.71
C LEU A 131 -31.57 3.14 -23.45
N ALA A 132 -30.28 2.88 -23.22
CA ALA A 132 -29.56 1.76 -23.79
C ALA A 132 -30.16 0.41 -23.33
N HIS A 133 -30.46 0.27 -22.03
CA HIS A 133 -31.13 -0.92 -21.50
C HIS A 133 -32.51 -1.12 -22.14
N ARG A 134 -33.32 -0.05 -22.28
CA ARG A 134 -34.61 -0.13 -22.96
C ARG A 134 -34.48 -0.54 -24.43
N GLN A 135 -33.40 -0.15 -25.11
CA GLN A 135 -33.13 -0.57 -26.49
C GLN A 135 -32.76 -2.05 -26.56
N ILE A 136 -31.87 -2.50 -25.67
CA ILE A 136 -31.50 -3.92 -25.54
C ILE A 136 -32.73 -4.77 -25.26
N ASP A 137 -33.58 -4.35 -24.32
CA ASP A 137 -34.84 -5.04 -23.99
C ASP A 137 -35.78 -5.17 -25.19
N ARG A 138 -35.87 -4.15 -26.05
CA ARG A 138 -36.65 -4.24 -27.29
C ARG A 138 -36.08 -5.26 -28.25
N LEU A 139 -34.75 -5.30 -28.40
CA LEU A 139 -34.08 -6.28 -29.27
C LEU A 139 -34.26 -7.70 -28.74
N MET A 140 -34.05 -7.90 -27.43
CA MET A 140 -34.27 -9.20 -26.78
C MET A 140 -35.72 -9.65 -26.88
N ALA A 141 -36.69 -8.74 -26.78
CA ALA A 141 -38.10 -9.07 -27.00
C ALA A 141 -38.39 -9.53 -28.44
N VAL A 142 -37.69 -8.98 -29.45
CA VAL A 142 -37.80 -9.43 -30.84
C VAL A 142 -37.18 -10.81 -31.02
N LEU A 143 -35.96 -11.01 -30.51
CA LEU A 143 -35.29 -12.32 -30.53
C LEU A 143 -36.11 -13.39 -29.82
N TRP A 144 -36.74 -13.03 -28.69
CA TRP A 144 -37.62 -13.91 -27.92
C TRP A 144 -38.83 -14.34 -28.75
N ARG A 145 -39.46 -13.43 -29.50
CA ARG A 145 -40.56 -13.80 -30.41
C ARG A 145 -40.09 -14.73 -31.52
N LEU A 146 -38.90 -14.49 -32.07
CA LEU A 146 -38.33 -15.35 -33.12
C LEU A 146 -38.03 -16.74 -32.57
N ASP A 147 -37.48 -16.86 -31.37
CA ASP A 147 -37.23 -18.15 -30.70
C ASP A 147 -38.53 -18.92 -30.43
N ARG A 148 -39.60 -18.23 -30.01
CA ARG A 148 -40.92 -18.87 -29.85
C ARG A 148 -41.49 -19.43 -31.16
N LEU A 149 -41.11 -18.89 -32.31
CA LEU A 149 -41.52 -19.38 -33.64
C LEU A 149 -40.52 -20.38 -34.24
N HIS A 150 -39.25 -20.30 -33.84
CA HIS A 150 -38.13 -21.06 -34.37
C HIS A 150 -37.27 -21.64 -33.24
N HIS A 151 -37.79 -22.72 -32.64
CA HIS A 151 -37.09 -23.58 -31.70
C HIS A 151 -37.23 -25.04 -32.12
N GLU A 152 -36.45 -25.91 -31.48
CA GLU A 152 -36.53 -27.35 -31.68
C GLU A 152 -37.92 -27.88 -31.26
N ASP A 153 -38.55 -28.64 -32.15
CA ASP A 153 -39.84 -29.28 -31.92
C ASP A 153 -39.69 -30.41 -30.90
N PRO A 154 -40.38 -30.35 -29.74
CA PRO A 154 -40.29 -31.38 -28.71
C PRO A 154 -40.87 -32.73 -29.16
N GLU A 155 -41.77 -32.77 -30.14
CA GLU A 155 -42.37 -34.00 -30.67
C GLU A 155 -41.54 -34.61 -31.81
N ARG A 156 -40.71 -33.79 -32.48
CA ARG A 156 -39.85 -34.21 -33.60
C ARG A 156 -38.42 -33.72 -33.37
N ALA A 157 -37.68 -34.49 -32.56
CA ALA A 157 -36.26 -34.26 -32.35
C ALA A 157 -35.54 -34.04 -33.70
N LEU A 158 -34.67 -33.02 -33.77
CA LEU A 158 -33.95 -32.56 -34.98
C LEU A 158 -34.75 -31.72 -35.99
N HIS A 159 -36.00 -31.36 -35.69
CA HIS A 159 -36.80 -30.43 -36.49
C HIS A 159 -37.05 -29.13 -35.74
N CYS A 160 -37.15 -28.03 -36.47
CA CYS A 160 -37.62 -26.76 -35.97
C CYS A 160 -39.15 -26.73 -36.08
N VAL A 161 -39.85 -26.02 -35.18
CA VAL A 161 -41.32 -25.87 -35.19
C VAL A 161 -41.88 -25.34 -36.53
N CYS A 162 -41.06 -24.62 -37.31
CA CYS A 162 -41.41 -24.21 -38.67
C CYS A 162 -41.43 -25.35 -39.72
N GLY A 163 -41.16 -26.60 -39.32
CA GLY A 163 -41.21 -27.80 -40.16
C GLY A 163 -39.91 -28.13 -40.91
N LYS A 164 -38.89 -27.26 -40.86
CA LYS A 164 -37.55 -27.53 -41.43
C LYS A 164 -36.70 -28.33 -40.44
N SER A 165 -35.70 -29.08 -40.92
CA SER A 165 -34.72 -29.67 -40.00
C SER A 165 -33.95 -28.56 -39.26
N ALA A 166 -33.64 -28.79 -37.98
CA ALA A 166 -33.00 -27.81 -37.12
C ALA A 166 -31.63 -27.36 -37.65
N ALA A 167 -30.93 -28.25 -38.37
CA ALA A 167 -29.66 -27.98 -39.04
C ALA A 167 -29.77 -27.10 -40.30
N VAL A 168 -30.96 -26.98 -40.89
CA VAL A 168 -31.19 -26.26 -42.17
C VAL A 168 -32.05 -25.01 -41.97
N CYS A 169 -32.69 -24.83 -40.81
CA CYS A 169 -33.43 -23.61 -40.49
C CYS A 169 -32.44 -22.46 -40.19
N PRO A 170 -32.32 -21.45 -41.06
CA PRO A 170 -31.35 -20.37 -40.86
C PRO A 170 -31.70 -19.51 -39.64
N GLU A 171 -32.99 -19.34 -39.31
CA GLU A 171 -33.45 -18.59 -38.14
C GLU A 171 -33.08 -19.32 -36.84
N ASN A 172 -33.25 -20.64 -36.79
CA ASN A 172 -32.86 -21.47 -35.65
C ASN A 172 -31.34 -21.43 -35.42
N ALA A 173 -30.56 -21.56 -36.51
CA ALA A 173 -29.10 -21.48 -36.44
C ALA A 173 -28.60 -20.09 -36.01
N ALA A 174 -29.26 -19.01 -36.42
CA ALA A 174 -28.92 -17.65 -36.04
C ALA A 174 -29.23 -17.33 -34.57
N LEU A 175 -30.25 -17.97 -34.00
CA LEU A 175 -30.65 -17.79 -32.59
C LEU A 175 -29.78 -18.60 -31.62
N GLU A 176 -29.19 -19.70 -32.06
CA GLU A 176 -28.43 -20.63 -31.23
C GLU A 176 -27.40 -19.96 -30.31
N PRO A 177 -26.55 -19.01 -30.78
CA PRO A 177 -25.54 -18.37 -29.95
C PRO A 177 -26.13 -17.50 -28.83
N GLU A 178 -27.35 -16.98 -29.00
CA GLU A 178 -27.97 -16.04 -28.07
C GLU A 178 -28.99 -16.71 -27.13
N ARG A 179 -29.27 -18.02 -27.28
CA ARG A 179 -30.33 -18.70 -26.49
C ARG A 179 -30.12 -18.66 -24.99
N THR A 180 -28.90 -18.83 -24.51
CA THR A 180 -28.61 -18.77 -23.07
C THR A 180 -28.94 -17.39 -22.52
N ARG A 181 -28.48 -16.32 -23.20
CA ARG A 181 -28.79 -14.94 -22.82
C ARG A 181 -30.27 -14.62 -22.91
N LEU A 182 -30.96 -15.21 -23.90
CA LEU A 182 -32.40 -15.06 -24.09
C LEU A 182 -33.20 -15.69 -22.96
N ARG A 183 -32.83 -16.90 -22.53
CA ARG A 183 -33.43 -17.58 -21.37
C ARG A 183 -33.19 -16.82 -20.07
N GLU A 184 -31.97 -16.32 -19.85
CA GLU A 184 -31.65 -15.50 -18.67
C GLU A 184 -32.41 -14.17 -18.67
N TRP A 185 -32.54 -13.53 -19.83
CA TRP A 185 -33.36 -12.32 -19.99
C TRP A 185 -34.84 -12.60 -19.73
N GLU A 186 -35.38 -13.71 -20.25
CA GLU A 186 -36.76 -14.13 -20.03
C GLU A 186 -37.02 -14.39 -18.54
N GLN A 187 -36.18 -15.20 -17.88
CA GLN A 187 -36.31 -15.50 -16.45
C GLN A 187 -36.30 -14.24 -15.59
N ARG A 188 -35.37 -13.31 -15.87
CA ARG A 188 -35.32 -12.03 -15.15
C ARG A 188 -36.60 -11.22 -15.35
N ASN A 189 -37.14 -11.17 -16.56
CA ASN A 189 -38.36 -10.42 -16.81
C ASN A 189 -39.63 -11.11 -16.28
N LEU A 190 -39.66 -12.44 -16.20
CA LEU A 190 -40.72 -13.18 -15.52
C LEU A 190 -40.70 -12.85 -14.03
N ALA A 191 -39.53 -12.86 -13.38
CA ALA A 191 -39.40 -12.46 -11.99
C ALA A 191 -39.84 -11.00 -11.75
N LEU A 192 -39.50 -10.08 -12.66
CA LEU A 192 -39.97 -8.69 -12.59
C LEU A 192 -41.50 -8.59 -12.72
N ARG A 193 -42.10 -9.35 -13.64
CA ARG A 193 -43.55 -9.42 -13.82
C ARG A 193 -44.25 -9.94 -12.57
N ASP A 194 -43.74 -11.03 -12.00
CA ASP A 194 -44.32 -11.67 -10.82
C ASP A 194 -44.19 -10.77 -9.58
N ALA A 195 -43.15 -9.93 -9.51
CA ALA A 195 -42.98 -8.89 -8.51
C ALA A 195 -43.82 -7.61 -8.77
N GLY A 196 -44.67 -7.59 -9.81
CA GLY A 196 -45.47 -6.41 -10.20
C GLY A 196 -44.63 -5.21 -10.70
N LYS A 197 -43.37 -5.43 -11.05
CA LYS A 197 -42.46 -4.41 -11.56
C LYS A 197 -42.55 -4.31 -13.07
N ARG A 198 -42.09 -3.18 -13.62
CA ARG A 198 -41.97 -2.99 -15.07
C ARG A 198 -41.05 -4.07 -15.64
N HIS A 199 -41.55 -4.79 -16.65
CA HIS A 199 -40.82 -5.82 -17.39
C HIS A 199 -40.88 -5.54 -18.89
N ALA A 200 -40.00 -6.19 -19.65
CA ALA A 200 -39.87 -6.05 -21.10
C ALA A 200 -40.51 -7.20 -21.91
N LEU A 201 -41.11 -8.21 -21.25
CA LEU A 201 -41.83 -9.28 -21.95
C LEU A 201 -42.98 -8.72 -22.80
N PRO A 202 -43.16 -9.20 -24.05
CA PRO A 202 -44.30 -8.86 -24.88
C PRO A 202 -45.65 -9.14 -24.21
N LEU A 203 -46.60 -8.20 -24.34
CA LEU A 203 -48.00 -8.39 -23.92
C LEU A 203 -48.67 -9.41 -24.85
N ARG A 204 -48.84 -10.64 -24.34
CA ARG A 204 -49.45 -11.82 -24.97
C ARG A 204 -48.69 -12.37 -26.18
N ALA A 205 -48.32 -13.64 -26.03
CA ALA A 205 -47.89 -14.53 -27.09
C ALA A 205 -48.93 -14.51 -28.21
N ILE A 206 -48.43 -14.45 -29.45
CA ILE A 206 -49.19 -14.78 -30.65
C ILE A 206 -49.83 -16.15 -30.38
N ALA A 207 -51.15 -16.16 -30.33
CA ALA A 207 -51.96 -17.37 -30.35
C ALA A 207 -51.71 -18.11 -31.67
N GLU A 208 -51.59 -19.45 -31.57
CA GLU A 208 -51.92 -20.51 -32.53
C GLU A 208 -51.72 -20.23 -34.03
N PRO A 209 -51.09 -21.17 -34.73
CA PRO A 209 -51.86 -22.31 -35.23
C PRO A 209 -51.56 -23.63 -34.52
#